data_AF-A0AAD7F0P3-F1
#
_entry.id   AF-A0AAD7F0P3-F1
#
_cell.length_a   1.000
_cell.length_b   1.000
_cell.length_c   1.000
_cell.angle_alpha   90.00
_cell.angle_beta   90.00
_cell.angle_gamma   90.00
#
_symmetry.space_group_name_H-M   'P 1'
#
loop_
_entity.id
_entity.type
_entity.pdbx_description
1 polymer ?
#
loop_
_entity_poly.entity_id
_entity_poly.type
_entity_poly.pdbx_seq_one_letter_code
_entity_poly.pdbx_strand_id
1 'polypeptide(L)'
;MSMAVRQYRFPPFPPAPEGVKIVPFKAFTEYGTRVVGADEVERDGLGIPTIALPKKKEKNDKTVVVKNGPSVRMDWWEDWKTTGPLRGPYDPKLNRDDRFYRAATEFAKHYSIHKYQHLQVLWDTFRLFVGLNLLTGSHSAPDADENLLDDDEIDFPVGAQAPEDDAGPVSVPQPDTSEPPTEDKIAAFLNNPEESMKVFFSSYMHERGQMWAPNKLVSAPRLMRFFVDFLLLNKVLPENAQGLEDAHRAIDLAAKELPLRQEIADALPDAFSVACQAHWGSKADSFVFSDPADSDCGVDEPKAKRTKITHSADEDDHATVVEKDSTDAQDVQHEISAPQNDGGWGSGGWGSGGWGDGGWGTNPTKSEAGFTLIADTQDADMTEAATDGGWGAGSGWGASVWGTSGTIAKAPPVQVVPAKLEIAPRPTLVTLLGPTALPLTHAPGIVERSLRRIKSVSAPPGDVPLGDDGAATVERGLEARMHRMVLEPWAGPDVAADAPYILRSSNGAVAPALAASPEQPKPHNLLKDEITVLVEPGVAGVLCEGMGLCGTWVQLARVQDQDGGELNVPGVKDNLTEAQAARRGLRYWYIDGLFMIVPSYWAV
;
A
#
# COMPACT_ATOMS: atom_id res chain seq x y z
N MET A 1 4.89 -19.25 -57.23
CA MET A 1 3.49 -19.42 -57.67
C MET A 1 2.59 -18.59 -56.76
N SER A 2 2.01 -17.50 -57.28
CA SER A 2 1.15 -16.58 -56.52
C SER A 2 -0.24 -17.20 -56.33
N MET A 3 -0.68 -17.38 -55.08
CA MET A 3 -2.06 -17.82 -54.79
C MET A 3 -3.01 -16.64 -54.95
N ALA A 4 -3.80 -16.66 -56.03
CA ALA A 4 -4.86 -15.70 -56.25
C ALA A 4 -5.98 -15.88 -55.21
N VAL A 5 -6.05 -14.96 -54.25
CA VAL A 5 -7.17 -14.86 -53.30
C VAL A 5 -8.42 -14.47 -54.08
N ARG A 6 -9.37 -15.40 -54.24
CA ARG A 6 -10.69 -15.09 -54.81
C ARG A 6 -11.50 -14.26 -53.82
N GLN A 7 -11.53 -12.94 -54.03
CA GLN A 7 -12.49 -12.06 -53.37
C GLN A 7 -13.90 -12.33 -53.93
N TYR A 8 -14.73 -13.02 -53.17
CA TYR A 8 -16.17 -13.08 -53.43
C TYR A 8 -16.81 -11.79 -52.90
N ARG A 9 -17.23 -10.88 -53.80
CA ARG A 9 -18.04 -9.72 -53.44
C ARG A 9 -19.52 -10.06 -53.65
N PHE A 10 -20.29 -10.08 -52.57
CA PHE A 10 -21.75 -10.05 -52.60
C PHE A 10 -22.22 -8.60 -52.49
N PRO A 11 -23.15 -8.11 -53.34
CA PRO A 11 -23.96 -8.79 -54.38
C PRO A 11 -23.32 -8.85 -55.79
N PRO A 12 -23.80 -9.74 -56.70
CA PRO A 12 -25.02 -10.55 -56.61
C PRO A 12 -24.82 -11.92 -55.93
N PHE A 13 -25.84 -12.39 -55.21
CA PHE A 13 -25.87 -13.75 -54.64
C PHE A 13 -25.93 -14.81 -55.77
N PRO A 14 -25.27 -15.98 -55.62
CA PRO A 14 -25.45 -17.05 -56.58
C PRO A 14 -26.94 -17.45 -56.63
N PRO A 15 -27.46 -17.81 -57.81
CA PRO A 15 -28.81 -18.36 -57.92
C PRO A 15 -28.92 -19.65 -57.11
N ALA A 16 -30.10 -19.91 -56.55
CA ALA A 16 -30.38 -21.14 -55.83
C ALA A 16 -30.11 -22.36 -56.76
N PRO A 17 -29.47 -23.43 -56.27
CA PRO A 17 -29.28 -24.65 -57.05
C PRO A 17 -30.62 -25.22 -57.53
N GLU A 18 -30.64 -25.81 -58.73
CA GLU A 18 -31.85 -26.46 -59.26
C GLU A 18 -32.37 -27.53 -58.29
N GLY A 19 -33.67 -27.46 -57.97
CA GLY A 19 -34.33 -28.37 -57.03
C GLY A 19 -34.29 -27.96 -55.55
N VAL A 20 -33.56 -26.89 -55.18
CA VAL A 20 -33.46 -26.43 -53.79
C VAL A 20 -34.41 -25.27 -53.53
N LYS A 21 -35.42 -25.50 -52.69
CA LYS A 21 -36.34 -24.44 -52.23
C LYS A 21 -35.74 -23.73 -51.02
N ILE A 22 -35.18 -22.54 -51.22
CA ILE A 22 -34.72 -21.68 -50.12
C ILE A 22 -35.94 -21.15 -49.37
N VAL A 23 -36.08 -21.51 -48.10
CA VAL A 23 -37.15 -21.02 -47.23
C VAL A 23 -36.73 -19.64 -46.70
N PRO A 24 -37.51 -18.57 -46.92
CA PRO A 24 -37.22 -17.26 -46.33
C PRO A 24 -37.21 -17.36 -44.81
N PHE A 25 -36.36 -16.57 -44.14
CA PHE A 25 -36.24 -16.61 -42.67
C PHE A 25 -37.58 -16.36 -41.96
N LYS A 26 -38.48 -15.56 -42.56
CA LYS A 26 -39.86 -15.33 -42.06
C LYS A 26 -40.75 -16.58 -42.06
N ALA A 27 -40.43 -17.57 -42.89
CA ALA A 27 -41.15 -18.84 -42.99
C ALA A 27 -40.39 -19.97 -42.27
N PHE A 28 -39.25 -19.69 -41.64
CA PHE A 28 -38.55 -20.63 -40.79
C PHE A 28 -39.29 -20.79 -39.47
N THR A 29 -39.55 -22.02 -39.06
CA THR A 29 -40.08 -22.37 -37.74
C THR A 29 -39.00 -23.17 -37.04
N GLU A 30 -38.65 -22.77 -35.81
CA GLU A 30 -37.68 -23.52 -35.02
C GLU A 30 -38.28 -24.86 -34.59
N TYR A 31 -37.60 -25.95 -34.97
CA TYR A 31 -37.94 -27.31 -34.55
C TYR A 31 -36.86 -27.72 -33.54
N GLY A 32 -37.14 -27.60 -32.24
CA GLY A 32 -36.21 -27.97 -31.17
C GLY A 32 -35.81 -29.44 -31.20
N THR A 33 -34.72 -29.80 -30.52
CA THR A 33 -34.34 -31.21 -30.35
C THR A 33 -35.25 -31.90 -29.35
N ARG A 34 -35.70 -33.12 -29.66
CA ARG A 34 -36.51 -33.92 -28.74
C ARG A 34 -35.55 -34.78 -27.91
N VAL A 35 -35.39 -34.45 -26.63
CA VAL A 35 -34.63 -35.30 -25.70
C VAL A 35 -35.45 -36.56 -25.44
N VAL A 36 -34.97 -37.69 -25.96
CA VAL A 36 -35.54 -39.01 -25.68
C VAL A 36 -34.58 -39.76 -24.75
N GLY A 37 -35.07 -40.83 -24.11
CA GLY A 37 -34.36 -41.54 -23.03
C GLY A 37 -32.95 -42.01 -23.42
N ALA A 38 -32.14 -42.37 -22.43
CA ALA A 38 -30.69 -42.62 -22.54
C ALA A 38 -30.25 -43.63 -23.63
N ASP A 39 -31.18 -44.46 -24.14
CA ASP A 39 -30.92 -45.48 -25.15
C ASP A 39 -31.49 -45.14 -26.55
N GLU A 40 -32.17 -44.01 -26.72
CA GLU A 40 -32.74 -43.59 -28.01
C GLU A 40 -31.83 -42.59 -28.74
N VAL A 41 -31.64 -42.78 -30.05
CA VAL A 41 -30.88 -41.86 -30.91
C VAL A 41 -31.59 -40.50 -30.91
N GLU A 42 -30.88 -39.46 -30.47
CA GLU A 42 -31.38 -38.09 -30.49
C GLU A 42 -31.88 -37.74 -31.90
N ARG A 43 -33.08 -37.17 -31.98
CA ARG A 43 -33.69 -36.73 -33.23
C ARG A 43 -34.04 -35.25 -33.12
N ASP A 44 -33.85 -34.52 -34.22
CA ASP A 44 -34.33 -33.14 -34.33
C ASP A 44 -35.87 -33.07 -34.34
N GLY A 45 -36.43 -31.87 -34.30
CA GLY A 45 -37.89 -31.69 -34.30
C GLY A 45 -38.59 -32.05 -35.62
N LEU A 46 -37.83 -32.48 -36.64
CA LEU A 46 -38.34 -33.07 -37.87
C LEU A 46 -38.20 -34.60 -37.88
N GLY A 47 -37.70 -35.20 -36.80
CA GLY A 47 -37.51 -36.65 -36.64
C GLY A 47 -36.24 -37.18 -37.30
N ILE A 48 -35.32 -36.31 -37.72
CA ILE A 48 -34.05 -36.68 -38.35
C ILE A 48 -33.04 -37.01 -37.25
N PRO A 49 -32.34 -38.17 -37.31
CA PRO A 49 -31.30 -38.52 -36.35
C PRO A 49 -30.17 -37.50 -36.34
N THR A 50 -29.85 -36.93 -35.17
CA THR A 50 -28.74 -36.01 -35.01
C THR A 50 -27.42 -36.79 -35.05
N ILE A 51 -26.44 -36.30 -35.82
CA ILE A 51 -25.10 -36.89 -35.87
C ILE A 51 -24.35 -36.44 -34.61
N ALA A 52 -23.99 -37.40 -33.75
CA ALA A 52 -23.16 -37.10 -32.58
C ALA A 52 -21.81 -36.54 -33.04
N LEU A 53 -21.58 -35.26 -32.78
CA LEU A 53 -20.25 -34.68 -32.93
C LEU A 53 -19.31 -35.41 -31.96
N PRO A 54 -18.09 -35.79 -32.40
CA PRO A 54 -17.13 -36.42 -31.49
C PRO A 54 -16.91 -35.47 -30.33
N LYS A 55 -17.28 -35.90 -29.12
CA LYS A 55 -17.09 -35.10 -27.90
C LYS A 55 -15.60 -34.82 -27.81
N LYS A 56 -15.20 -33.59 -28.16
CA LYS A 56 -13.87 -33.08 -27.85
C LYS A 56 -13.75 -33.30 -26.35
N LYS A 57 -12.71 -34.01 -25.93
CA LYS A 57 -12.46 -34.32 -24.52
C LYS A 57 -12.15 -32.98 -23.83
N GLU A 58 -13.20 -32.23 -23.53
CA GLU A 58 -13.08 -31.01 -22.74
C GLU A 58 -12.44 -31.46 -21.43
N LYS A 59 -11.29 -30.87 -21.11
CA LYS A 59 -10.72 -31.00 -19.79
C LYS A 59 -11.79 -30.44 -18.87
N ASN A 60 -12.56 -31.32 -18.24
CA ASN A 60 -13.50 -30.93 -17.20
C ASN A 60 -12.68 -30.18 -16.15
N ASP A 61 -12.82 -28.86 -16.13
CA ASP A 61 -12.41 -28.05 -14.99
C ASP A 61 -13.06 -28.71 -13.79
N LYS A 62 -12.23 -29.10 -12.82
CA LYS A 62 -12.63 -29.85 -11.63
C LYS A 62 -13.66 -29.03 -10.85
N THR A 63 -14.92 -29.22 -11.18
CA THR A 63 -16.05 -28.64 -10.48
C THR A 63 -16.41 -29.61 -9.38
N VAL A 64 -16.28 -29.16 -8.13
CA VAL A 64 -16.75 -29.95 -6.99
C VAL A 64 -18.26 -29.82 -6.97
N VAL A 65 -18.94 -30.88 -7.40
CA VAL A 65 -20.38 -30.99 -7.24
C VAL A 65 -20.65 -31.28 -5.76
N VAL A 66 -20.96 -30.23 -5.00
CA VAL A 66 -21.51 -30.39 -3.65
C VAL A 66 -22.81 -31.19 -3.81
N LYS A 67 -22.99 -32.28 -3.04
CA LYS A 67 -24.18 -33.13 -3.12
C LYS A 67 -25.44 -32.25 -3.00
N ASN A 68 -26.12 -32.01 -4.11
CA ASN A 68 -27.33 -31.17 -4.28
C ASN A 68 -27.15 -29.64 -4.28
N GLY A 69 -25.94 -29.10 -4.53
CA GLY A 69 -25.68 -27.66 -4.65
C GLY A 69 -25.19 -27.22 -6.04
N PRO A 70 -25.20 -25.90 -6.33
CA PRO A 70 -24.58 -25.37 -7.54
C PRO A 70 -23.09 -25.75 -7.58
N SER A 71 -22.57 -26.06 -8.77
CA SER A 71 -21.15 -26.34 -8.96
C SER A 71 -20.33 -25.08 -8.64
N VAL A 72 -19.61 -25.10 -7.53
CA VAL A 72 -18.67 -24.03 -7.17
C VAL A 72 -17.33 -24.33 -7.83
N ARG A 73 -16.75 -23.34 -8.50
CA ARG A 73 -15.40 -23.44 -9.05
C ARG A 73 -14.44 -23.53 -7.85
N MET A 74 -13.68 -24.62 -7.79
CA MET A 74 -12.71 -24.82 -6.72
C MET A 74 -11.58 -23.80 -6.88
N ASP A 75 -11.21 -23.18 -5.77
CA ASP A 75 -10.13 -22.21 -5.77
C ASP A 75 -8.77 -22.89 -5.99
N TRP A 76 -7.81 -22.14 -6.54
CA TRP A 76 -6.52 -22.72 -6.97
C TRP A 76 -5.76 -23.39 -5.82
N TRP A 77 -5.83 -22.83 -4.61
CA TRP A 77 -5.13 -23.37 -3.44
C TRP A 77 -5.79 -24.65 -2.93
N GLU A 78 -7.09 -24.82 -3.13
CA GLU A 78 -7.79 -26.06 -2.78
C GLU A 78 -7.37 -27.16 -3.75
N ASP A 79 -7.26 -26.87 -5.05
CA ASP A 79 -6.76 -27.82 -6.05
C ASP A 79 -5.33 -28.28 -5.71
N TRP A 80 -4.49 -27.36 -5.26
CA TRP A 80 -3.12 -27.67 -4.89
C TRP A 80 -3.03 -28.52 -3.62
N LYS A 81 -3.88 -28.27 -2.61
CA LYS A 81 -3.99 -29.14 -1.42
C LYS A 81 -4.34 -30.59 -1.81
N THR A 82 -5.15 -30.79 -2.84
CA THR A 82 -5.52 -32.15 -3.31
C THR A 82 -4.43 -32.83 -4.15
N THR A 83 -3.58 -32.04 -4.82
CA THR A 83 -2.56 -32.57 -5.75
C THR A 83 -1.46 -33.33 -5.00
N GLY A 84 -1.26 -33.02 -3.71
CA GLY A 84 -0.25 -33.67 -2.86
C GLY A 84 1.18 -33.30 -3.24
N PRO A 85 2.14 -33.54 -2.33
CA PRO A 85 3.54 -33.26 -2.63
C PRO A 85 4.08 -34.22 -3.70
N LEU A 86 4.95 -33.70 -4.57
CA LEU A 86 5.81 -34.55 -5.39
C LEU A 86 6.60 -35.50 -4.48
N ARG A 87 6.87 -36.71 -4.99
CA ARG A 87 7.64 -37.71 -4.25
C ARG A 87 8.98 -37.92 -4.95
N GLY A 88 10.03 -37.43 -4.31
CA GLY A 88 11.42 -37.76 -4.65
C GLY A 88 12.39 -36.94 -3.80
N PRO A 89 13.20 -37.54 -2.91
CA PRO A 89 14.22 -36.78 -2.20
C PRO A 89 15.24 -36.22 -3.20
N TYR A 90 15.61 -34.96 -3.03
CA TYR A 90 16.72 -34.37 -3.79
C TYR A 90 18.05 -34.99 -3.34
N ASP A 91 18.99 -35.18 -4.26
CA ASP A 91 20.32 -35.71 -3.92
C ASP A 91 21.09 -34.67 -3.09
N PRO A 92 21.40 -34.94 -1.80
CA PRO A 92 22.11 -34.00 -0.95
C PRO A 92 23.54 -33.67 -1.43
N LYS A 93 24.07 -34.42 -2.40
CA LYS A 93 25.41 -34.19 -2.98
C LYS A 93 25.43 -33.06 -4.00
N LEU A 94 24.29 -32.66 -4.55
CA LEU A 94 24.21 -31.52 -5.47
C LEU A 94 24.43 -30.21 -4.71
N ASN A 95 25.02 -29.22 -5.38
CA ASN A 95 25.16 -27.88 -4.81
C ASN A 95 23.78 -27.39 -4.31
N ARG A 96 23.76 -26.73 -3.15
CA ARG A 96 22.54 -26.18 -2.55
C ARG A 96 21.81 -25.24 -3.51
N ASP A 97 22.54 -24.45 -4.30
CA ASP A 97 21.98 -23.51 -5.27
C ASP A 97 21.27 -24.25 -6.41
N ASP A 98 21.90 -25.30 -6.95
CA ASP A 98 21.33 -26.15 -8.00
C ASP A 98 20.08 -26.89 -7.52
N ARG A 99 20.12 -27.41 -6.28
CA ARG A 99 18.95 -28.05 -5.65
C ARG A 99 17.79 -27.06 -5.54
N PHE A 100 18.07 -25.83 -5.10
CA PHE A 100 17.07 -24.78 -4.97
C PHE A 100 16.48 -24.36 -6.33
N TYR A 101 17.31 -24.15 -7.34
CA TYR A 101 16.87 -23.79 -8.70
C TYR A 101 16.00 -24.89 -9.32
N ARG A 102 16.43 -26.15 -9.19
CA ARG A 102 15.67 -27.32 -9.65
C ARG A 102 14.34 -27.43 -8.93
N ALA A 103 14.32 -27.25 -7.61
CA ALA A 103 13.10 -27.27 -6.80
C ALA A 103 12.12 -26.17 -7.20
N ALA A 104 12.59 -24.95 -7.44
CA ALA A 104 11.75 -23.84 -7.90
C ALA A 104 11.11 -24.13 -9.28
N THR A 105 11.87 -24.72 -10.20
CA THR A 105 11.38 -25.11 -11.53
C THR A 105 10.37 -26.24 -11.45
N GLU A 106 10.65 -27.28 -10.65
CA GLU A 106 9.75 -28.41 -10.44
C GLU A 106 8.46 -27.98 -9.74
N PHE A 107 8.55 -27.08 -8.75
CA PHE A 107 7.39 -26.47 -8.08
C PHE A 107 6.46 -25.77 -9.07
N ALA A 108 7.00 -24.88 -9.91
CA ALA A 108 6.22 -24.12 -10.87
C ALA A 108 5.51 -25.02 -11.91
N LYS A 109 6.18 -26.10 -12.32
CA LYS A 109 5.65 -27.11 -13.24
C LYS A 109 4.57 -27.97 -12.57
N HIS A 110 4.83 -28.49 -11.38
CA HIS A 110 3.92 -29.38 -10.63
C HIS A 110 2.56 -28.74 -10.40
N TYR A 111 2.58 -27.51 -9.90
CA TYR A 111 1.37 -26.76 -9.58
C TYR A 111 0.76 -26.02 -10.78
N SER A 112 1.39 -26.13 -11.96
CA SER A 112 0.94 -25.48 -13.19
C SER A 112 0.68 -23.98 -13.01
N ILE A 113 1.60 -23.25 -12.37
CA ILE A 113 1.41 -21.83 -12.00
C ILE A 113 0.98 -20.98 -13.21
N HIS A 114 1.50 -21.28 -14.40
CA HIS A 114 1.16 -20.64 -15.67
C HIS A 114 -0.34 -20.62 -16.03
N LYS A 115 -1.16 -21.50 -15.43
CA LYS A 115 -2.63 -21.48 -15.61
C LYS A 115 -3.30 -20.29 -14.91
N TYR A 116 -2.63 -19.70 -13.93
CA TYR A 116 -3.14 -18.62 -13.10
C TYR A 116 -2.25 -17.38 -13.29
N GLN A 117 -2.59 -16.52 -14.25
CA GLN A 117 -1.78 -15.37 -14.63
C GLN A 117 -1.35 -14.49 -13.44
N HIS A 118 -2.25 -14.25 -12.48
CA HIS A 118 -1.95 -13.47 -11.28
C HIS A 118 -0.92 -14.17 -10.35
N LEU A 119 -0.93 -15.50 -10.27
CA LEU A 119 0.08 -16.26 -9.53
C LEU A 119 1.41 -16.32 -10.27
N GLN A 120 1.39 -16.40 -11.60
CA GLN A 120 2.59 -16.35 -12.42
C GLN A 120 3.35 -15.03 -12.18
N VAL A 121 2.64 -13.89 -12.19
CA VAL A 121 3.25 -12.59 -11.89
C VAL A 121 3.84 -12.53 -10.48
N LEU A 122 3.13 -13.06 -9.47
CA LEU A 122 3.65 -13.12 -8.10
C LEU A 122 4.88 -14.02 -7.99
N TRP A 123 4.84 -15.18 -8.64
CA TRP A 123 5.94 -16.14 -8.68
C TRP A 123 7.17 -15.55 -9.38
N ASP A 124 7.00 -14.89 -10.52
CA ASP A 124 8.10 -14.24 -11.24
C ASP A 124 8.68 -13.06 -10.46
N THR A 125 7.85 -12.33 -9.71
CA THR A 125 8.30 -11.28 -8.78
C THR A 125 9.14 -11.87 -7.66
N PHE A 126 8.68 -12.97 -7.05
CA PHE A 126 9.46 -13.68 -6.03
C PHE A 126 10.78 -14.22 -6.58
N ARG A 127 10.77 -14.82 -7.78
CA ARG A 127 11.99 -15.30 -8.44
C ARG A 127 12.99 -14.17 -8.69
N LEU A 128 12.51 -13.00 -9.08
CA LEU A 128 13.37 -11.82 -9.25
C LEU A 128 13.98 -11.39 -7.91
N PHE A 129 13.17 -11.38 -6.85
CA PHE A 129 13.61 -11.05 -5.49
C PHE A 129 14.74 -11.96 -5.00
N VAL A 130 14.56 -13.30 -5.09
CA VAL A 130 15.57 -14.26 -4.61
C VAL A 130 16.71 -14.52 -5.60
N GLY A 131 16.72 -13.87 -6.77
CA GLY A 131 17.77 -14.08 -7.79
C GLY A 131 17.62 -15.34 -8.66
N LEU A 132 16.45 -15.99 -8.69
CA LEU A 132 16.15 -17.15 -9.54
C LEU A 132 15.92 -16.81 -11.03
N ASN A 133 15.92 -15.53 -11.38
CA ASN A 133 15.74 -15.05 -12.75
C ASN A 133 17.09 -14.73 -13.37
N LEU A 134 17.78 -15.73 -13.94
CA LEU A 134 18.95 -15.44 -14.79
C LEU A 134 19.37 -16.51 -15.80
N LEU A 135 18.73 -17.69 -15.86
CA LEU A 135 19.26 -18.78 -16.70
C LEU A 135 18.37 -19.20 -17.86
N THR A 136 17.32 -18.44 -18.17
CA THR A 136 16.50 -18.72 -19.37
C THR A 136 17.19 -18.38 -20.69
N GLY A 137 18.46 -17.93 -20.70
CA GLY A 137 19.11 -17.44 -21.92
C GLY A 137 20.55 -17.84 -22.25
N SER A 138 21.39 -18.35 -21.33
CA SER A 138 22.83 -18.46 -21.65
C SER A 138 23.63 -19.56 -20.93
N HIS A 139 23.01 -20.53 -20.25
CA HIS A 139 23.70 -21.81 -20.13
C HIS A 139 23.42 -22.57 -21.41
N SER A 140 24.32 -22.36 -22.39
CA SER A 140 24.55 -23.33 -23.44
C SER A 140 24.50 -24.71 -22.80
N ALA A 141 23.51 -25.51 -23.21
CA ALA A 141 23.56 -26.93 -22.92
C ALA A 141 24.98 -27.38 -23.29
N PRO A 142 25.75 -28.01 -22.39
CA PRO A 142 27.06 -28.53 -22.76
C PRO A 142 26.84 -29.43 -23.97
N ASP A 143 27.49 -29.09 -25.08
CA ASP A 143 27.36 -29.69 -26.41
C ASP A 143 27.24 -31.20 -26.29
N ALA A 144 26.00 -31.68 -26.22
CA ALA A 144 25.67 -33.08 -26.27
C ALA A 144 25.60 -33.41 -27.76
N ASP A 145 26.78 -33.63 -28.32
CA ASP A 145 27.02 -34.43 -29.51
C ASP A 145 26.22 -34.00 -30.76
N GLU A 146 26.70 -32.92 -31.41
CA GLU A 146 26.43 -32.68 -32.84
C GLU A 146 27.12 -33.74 -33.70
N ASN A 147 26.60 -34.96 -33.65
CA ASN A 147 26.78 -35.95 -34.69
C ASN A 147 25.49 -36.74 -34.77
N LEU A 148 24.56 -36.28 -35.60
CA LEU A 148 23.71 -37.12 -36.45
C LEU A 148 22.68 -36.22 -37.19
N LEU A 149 22.98 -35.98 -38.47
CA LEU A 149 22.04 -35.99 -39.61
C LEU A 149 21.04 -34.82 -39.72
N ASP A 150 20.69 -34.31 -40.90
CA ASP A 150 21.13 -34.36 -42.29
C ASP A 150 20.20 -33.37 -43.01
N ASP A 151 20.74 -32.64 -43.99
CA ASP A 151 20.08 -32.13 -45.21
C ASP A 151 18.62 -31.61 -45.16
N ASP A 152 18.46 -30.27 -45.21
CA ASP A 152 17.49 -29.56 -46.08
C ASP A 152 17.61 -28.03 -45.87
N GLU A 153 18.59 -27.43 -46.56
CA GLU A 153 18.76 -25.98 -46.70
C GLU A 153 17.53 -25.34 -47.39
N ILE A 154 16.74 -24.56 -46.65
CA ILE A 154 15.78 -23.60 -47.23
C ILE A 154 16.42 -22.22 -47.20
N ASP A 155 16.95 -21.84 -48.37
CA ASP A 155 17.54 -20.54 -48.69
C ASP A 155 16.47 -19.44 -48.65
N PHE A 156 16.42 -18.65 -47.57
CA PHE A 156 15.57 -17.46 -47.50
C PHE A 156 16.33 -16.24 -48.05
N PRO A 157 15.80 -15.52 -49.05
CA PRO A 157 16.49 -14.40 -49.65
C PRO A 157 16.56 -13.20 -48.69
N VAL A 158 17.80 -12.84 -48.39
CA VAL A 158 18.21 -11.59 -47.74
C VAL A 158 17.76 -10.41 -48.60
N GLY A 159 16.80 -9.62 -48.10
CA GLY A 159 16.24 -8.49 -48.81
C GLY A 159 16.01 -7.26 -47.91
N ALA A 160 16.66 -6.16 -48.32
CA ALA A 160 16.40 -4.76 -47.97
C ALA A 160 16.86 -4.24 -46.59
N GLN A 161 18.10 -3.73 -46.58
CA GLN A 161 18.55 -2.68 -45.65
C GLN A 161 17.70 -1.42 -45.83
N ALA A 162 17.04 -0.99 -44.76
CA ALA A 162 16.42 0.33 -44.66
C ALA A 162 17.46 1.35 -44.14
N PRO A 163 17.40 2.62 -44.55
CA PRO A 163 18.37 3.64 -44.18
C PRO A 163 18.32 3.99 -42.69
N GLU A 164 19.51 4.11 -42.12
CA GLU A 164 19.77 4.54 -40.74
C GLU A 164 19.41 6.02 -40.58
N ASP A 165 18.31 6.31 -39.87
CA ASP A 165 18.04 7.65 -39.35
C ASP A 165 18.74 7.79 -37.99
N ASP A 166 19.82 8.57 -38.01
CA ASP A 166 20.67 9.03 -36.92
C ASP A 166 19.89 9.95 -35.96
N ALA A 167 19.03 9.36 -35.12
CA ALA A 167 18.47 10.01 -33.95
C ALA A 167 19.15 9.43 -32.71
N GLY A 168 20.22 10.11 -32.27
CA GLY A 168 21.00 9.73 -31.10
C GLY A 168 20.10 9.41 -29.88
N PRO A 169 20.33 8.29 -29.18
CA PRO A 169 19.50 7.91 -28.04
C PRO A 169 19.68 8.93 -26.92
N VAL A 170 18.59 9.65 -26.61
CA VAL A 170 18.49 10.46 -25.39
C VAL A 170 18.60 9.49 -24.22
N SER A 171 19.78 9.43 -23.61
CA SER A 171 20.04 8.65 -22.40
C SER A 171 19.25 9.26 -21.25
N VAL A 172 18.03 8.77 -21.03
CA VAL A 172 17.33 8.99 -19.76
C VAL A 172 18.24 8.43 -18.67
N PRO A 173 18.69 9.23 -17.70
CA PRO A 173 19.49 8.73 -16.58
C PRO A 173 18.66 7.68 -15.86
N GLN A 174 19.00 6.41 -16.01
CA GLN A 174 18.47 5.38 -15.12
C GLN A 174 19.06 5.64 -13.73
N PRO A 175 18.25 5.69 -12.67
CA PRO A 175 18.77 5.84 -11.33
C PRO A 175 19.74 4.70 -11.02
N ASP A 176 20.96 5.05 -10.62
CA ASP A 176 22.05 4.16 -10.16
C ASP A 176 21.59 3.37 -8.92
N THR A 177 20.70 2.42 -9.13
CA THR A 177 20.38 1.35 -8.19
C THR A 177 21.22 0.17 -8.63
N SER A 178 22.49 0.14 -8.20
CA SER A 178 23.34 -1.03 -8.36
C SER A 178 22.74 -2.19 -7.57
N GLU A 179 21.82 -2.92 -8.19
CA GLU A 179 21.28 -4.13 -7.60
C GLU A 179 22.45 -5.07 -7.28
N PRO A 180 22.51 -5.67 -6.08
CA PRO A 180 23.58 -6.59 -5.74
C PRO A 180 23.60 -7.76 -6.74
N PRO A 181 24.79 -8.35 -7.00
CA PRO A 181 24.90 -9.51 -7.86
C PRO A 181 23.88 -10.57 -7.47
N THR A 182 23.31 -11.24 -8.46
CA THR A 182 22.22 -12.20 -8.25
C THR A 182 22.62 -13.41 -7.43
N GLU A 183 23.89 -13.80 -7.46
CA GLU A 183 24.47 -14.83 -6.59
C GLU A 183 24.31 -14.46 -5.11
N ASP A 184 24.43 -13.18 -4.76
CA ASP A 184 24.26 -12.72 -3.39
C ASP A 184 22.81 -12.82 -2.91
N LYS A 185 21.83 -12.65 -3.81
CA LYS A 185 20.40 -12.76 -3.49
C LYS A 185 20.00 -14.21 -3.19
N ILE A 186 20.49 -15.17 -3.98
CA ILE A 186 20.26 -16.59 -3.71
C ILE A 186 20.93 -16.98 -2.40
N ALA A 187 22.19 -16.58 -2.19
CA ALA A 187 22.91 -16.87 -0.96
C ALA A 187 22.22 -16.28 0.27
N ALA A 188 21.71 -15.05 0.18
CA ALA A 188 20.94 -14.40 1.25
C ALA A 188 19.70 -15.22 1.63
N PHE A 189 18.90 -15.66 0.65
CA PHE A 189 17.75 -16.53 0.90
C PHE A 189 18.13 -17.87 1.51
N LEU A 190 19.17 -18.53 0.98
CA LEU A 190 19.61 -19.83 1.46
C LEU A 190 20.21 -19.79 2.87
N ASN A 191 20.82 -18.67 3.25
CA ASN A 191 21.39 -18.47 4.58
C ASN A 191 20.33 -18.05 5.60
N ASN A 192 19.43 -17.12 5.24
CA ASN A 192 18.36 -16.63 6.11
C ASN A 192 17.01 -16.53 5.38
N PRO A 193 16.30 -17.65 5.20
CA PRO A 193 15.01 -17.67 4.51
C PRO A 193 13.91 -16.96 5.30
N GLU A 194 13.99 -16.91 6.63
CA GLU A 194 13.04 -16.17 7.47
C GLU A 194 13.10 -14.67 7.17
N GLU A 195 14.30 -14.09 7.27
CA GLU A 195 14.52 -12.67 6.98
C GLU A 195 14.15 -12.33 5.54
N SER A 196 14.52 -13.17 4.59
CA SER A 196 14.16 -12.97 3.18
C SER A 196 12.65 -12.97 2.94
N MET A 197 11.89 -13.84 3.63
CA MET A 197 10.42 -13.81 3.55
C MET A 197 9.84 -12.55 4.18
N LYS A 198 10.40 -12.09 5.31
CA LYS A 198 9.99 -10.83 5.94
C LYS A 198 10.20 -9.66 4.98
N VAL A 199 11.40 -9.51 4.42
CA VAL A 199 11.75 -8.48 3.42
C VAL A 199 10.83 -8.56 2.21
N PHE A 200 10.61 -9.77 1.67
CA PHE A 200 9.73 -9.97 0.52
C PHE A 200 8.31 -9.43 0.77
N PHE A 201 7.69 -9.78 1.90
CA PHE A 201 6.33 -9.34 2.25
C PHE A 201 6.24 -7.93 2.82
N SER A 202 7.37 -7.23 3.00
CA SER A 202 7.42 -5.88 3.57
C SER A 202 8.00 -4.88 2.57
N SER A 203 9.27 -4.49 2.70
CA SER A 203 9.91 -3.47 1.85
C SER A 203 9.75 -3.77 0.35
N TYR A 204 10.02 -5.01 -0.06
CA TYR A 204 10.03 -5.36 -1.48
C TYR A 204 8.63 -5.29 -2.12
N MET A 205 7.61 -5.86 -1.46
CA MET A 205 6.22 -5.74 -1.94
C MET A 205 5.70 -4.30 -1.89
N HIS A 206 6.18 -3.48 -0.96
CA HIS A 206 5.88 -2.04 -0.90
C HIS A 206 6.43 -1.33 -2.14
N GLU A 207 7.72 -1.43 -2.39
CA GLU A 207 8.40 -0.76 -3.51
C GLU A 207 7.84 -1.19 -4.87
N ARG A 208 7.42 -2.45 -4.99
CA ARG A 208 6.91 -3.02 -6.25
C ARG A 208 5.44 -2.72 -6.55
N GLY A 209 4.77 -1.86 -5.79
CA GLY A 209 3.36 -1.60 -6.10
C GLY A 209 2.40 -2.70 -5.62
N GLN A 210 2.89 -3.75 -4.93
CA GLN A 210 2.11 -4.96 -4.72
C GLN A 210 1.24 -4.89 -3.47
N MET A 211 1.61 -4.04 -2.50
CA MET A 211 0.84 -3.87 -1.27
C MET A 211 -0.48 -3.12 -1.45
N TRP A 212 -0.73 -2.53 -2.63
CA TRP A 212 -2.00 -1.87 -2.97
C TRP A 212 -2.98 -2.76 -3.76
N ALA A 213 -2.63 -4.03 -3.99
CA ALA A 213 -3.47 -4.98 -4.72
C ALA A 213 -4.04 -6.04 -3.77
N PRO A 214 -5.33 -5.96 -3.37
CA PRO A 214 -5.90 -6.85 -2.34
C PRO A 214 -5.77 -8.35 -2.67
N ASN A 215 -5.90 -8.71 -3.95
CA ASN A 215 -5.71 -10.08 -4.41
C ASN A 215 -4.28 -10.59 -4.20
N LYS A 216 -3.27 -9.72 -4.27
CA LYS A 216 -1.87 -10.07 -4.02
C LYS A 216 -1.60 -10.25 -2.52
N LEU A 217 -2.19 -9.42 -1.67
CA LEU A 217 -2.07 -9.53 -0.20
C LEU A 217 -2.54 -10.88 0.32
N VAL A 218 -3.59 -11.45 -0.29
CA VAL A 218 -4.10 -12.79 0.06
C VAL A 218 -3.32 -13.91 -0.65
N SER A 219 -2.98 -13.73 -1.92
CA SER A 219 -2.41 -14.82 -2.73
C SER A 219 -0.92 -15.03 -2.49
N ALA A 220 -0.15 -13.97 -2.19
CA ALA A 220 1.30 -14.06 -2.07
C ALA A 220 1.74 -14.92 -0.87
N PRO A 221 1.25 -14.71 0.37
CA PRO A 221 1.60 -15.59 1.50
C PRO A 221 1.18 -17.04 1.25
N ARG A 222 0.01 -17.26 0.66
CA ARG A 222 -0.47 -18.61 0.32
C ARG A 222 0.46 -19.31 -0.68
N LEU A 223 0.85 -18.60 -1.74
CA LEU A 223 1.76 -19.13 -2.76
C LEU A 223 3.12 -19.50 -2.15
N MET A 224 3.69 -18.61 -1.36
CA MET A 224 4.98 -18.84 -0.69
C MET A 224 4.89 -19.96 0.35
N ARG A 225 3.75 -20.10 1.05
CA ARG A 225 3.52 -21.24 1.96
C ARG A 225 3.64 -22.58 1.23
N PHE A 226 2.96 -22.73 0.09
CA PHE A 226 3.09 -23.95 -0.73
C PHE A 226 4.52 -24.18 -1.20
N PHE A 227 5.26 -23.13 -1.51
CA PHE A 227 6.65 -23.24 -1.94
C PHE A 227 7.57 -23.69 -0.80
N VAL A 228 7.49 -23.05 0.37
CA VAL A 228 8.29 -23.45 1.54
C VAL A 228 7.93 -24.86 2.02
N ASP A 229 6.64 -25.20 2.05
CA ASP A 229 6.18 -26.57 2.33
C ASP A 229 6.77 -27.56 1.32
N PHE A 230 6.81 -27.19 0.04
CA PHE A 230 7.44 -28.02 -0.99
C PHE A 230 8.93 -28.23 -0.74
N LEU A 231 9.68 -27.20 -0.32
CA LEU A 231 11.09 -27.31 0.03
C LEU A 231 11.33 -28.23 1.24
N LEU A 232 10.50 -28.08 2.28
CA LEU A 232 10.57 -28.88 3.51
C LEU A 232 10.23 -30.35 3.24
N LEU A 233 9.11 -30.61 2.55
CA LEU A 233 8.61 -31.97 2.29
C LEU A 233 9.56 -32.79 1.41
N ASN A 234 10.19 -32.15 0.42
CA ASN A 234 11.14 -32.83 -0.46
C ASN A 234 12.59 -32.81 0.07
N LYS A 235 12.83 -32.22 1.24
CA LYS A 235 14.15 -32.07 1.84
C LYS A 235 15.15 -31.45 0.85
N VAL A 236 14.76 -30.33 0.24
CA VAL A 236 15.62 -29.63 -0.73
C VAL A 236 16.87 -29.10 -0.04
N LEU A 237 16.67 -28.50 1.15
CA LEU A 237 17.71 -27.85 1.97
C LEU A 237 17.72 -28.42 3.40
N PRO A 238 18.08 -29.71 3.60
CA PRO A 238 18.15 -30.32 4.93
C PRO A 238 19.08 -29.57 5.88
N GLU A 239 20.12 -28.90 5.37
CA GLU A 239 21.05 -28.09 6.14
C GLU A 239 20.44 -26.83 6.77
N ASN A 240 19.34 -26.31 6.21
CA ASN A 240 18.66 -25.12 6.72
C ASN A 240 17.15 -25.37 6.94
N ALA A 241 16.81 -26.57 7.41
CA ALA A 241 15.41 -26.93 7.67
C ALA A 241 14.78 -26.03 8.75
N GLN A 242 15.53 -25.68 9.80
CA GLN A 242 15.04 -24.77 10.84
C GLN A 242 14.73 -23.38 10.30
N GLY A 243 15.60 -22.80 9.48
CA GLY A 243 15.34 -21.52 8.84
C GLY A 243 14.08 -21.55 7.97
N LEU A 244 13.85 -22.65 7.23
CA LEU A 244 12.62 -22.82 6.44
C LEU A 244 11.36 -22.94 7.32
N GLU A 245 11.44 -23.58 8.48
CA GLU A 245 10.34 -23.61 9.45
C GLU A 245 10.06 -22.21 10.03
N ASP A 246 11.12 -21.46 10.32
CA ASP A 246 11.02 -20.09 10.82
C ASP A 246 10.43 -19.16 9.73
N ALA A 247 10.82 -19.36 8.47
CA ALA A 247 10.23 -18.71 7.31
C ALA A 247 8.74 -19.06 7.13
N HIS A 248 8.35 -20.31 7.38
CA HIS A 248 6.94 -20.71 7.40
C HIS A 248 6.16 -19.94 8.47
N ARG A 249 6.73 -19.72 9.68
CA ARG A 249 6.09 -18.88 10.71
C ARG A 249 5.92 -17.43 10.26
N ALA A 250 6.93 -16.86 9.58
CA ALA A 250 6.83 -15.52 9.00
C ALA A 250 5.74 -15.44 7.91
N ILE A 251 5.61 -16.46 7.07
CA ILE A 251 4.55 -16.56 6.05
C ILE A 251 3.16 -16.64 6.69
N ASP A 252 3.00 -17.40 7.78
CA ASP A 252 1.72 -17.48 8.51
C ASP A 252 1.32 -16.14 9.12
N LEU A 253 2.30 -15.39 9.64
CA LEU A 253 2.09 -14.04 10.15
C LEU A 253 1.69 -13.08 9.00
N ALA A 254 2.36 -13.17 7.85
CA ALA A 254 2.02 -12.40 6.66
C ALA A 254 0.62 -12.72 6.13
N ALA A 255 0.23 -14.00 6.13
CA ALA A 255 -1.10 -14.42 5.72
C ALA A 255 -2.22 -13.86 6.62
N LYS A 256 -1.89 -13.56 7.89
CA LYS A 256 -2.79 -12.91 8.85
C LYS A 256 -2.82 -11.39 8.68
N GLU A 257 -1.67 -10.74 8.61
CA GLU A 257 -1.57 -9.28 8.70
C GLU A 257 -1.73 -8.55 7.36
N LEU A 258 -1.28 -9.13 6.24
CA LEU A 258 -1.37 -8.45 4.94
C LEU A 258 -2.80 -8.12 4.51
N PRO A 259 -3.80 -9.02 4.65
CA PRO A 259 -5.18 -8.67 4.35
C PRO A 259 -5.72 -7.55 5.25
N LEU A 260 -5.37 -7.58 6.55
CA LEU A 260 -5.78 -6.57 7.52
C LEU A 260 -5.26 -5.18 7.19
N ARG A 261 -4.12 -5.06 6.50
CA ARG A 261 -3.59 -3.77 6.02
C ARG A 261 -4.64 -2.98 5.24
N GLN A 262 -5.33 -3.63 4.29
CA GLN A 262 -6.36 -2.99 3.48
C GLN A 262 -7.56 -2.60 4.34
N GLU A 263 -7.99 -3.51 5.22
CA GLU A 263 -9.13 -3.25 6.12
C GLU A 263 -8.85 -2.08 7.07
N ILE A 264 -7.63 -1.98 7.61
CA ILE A 264 -7.18 -0.85 8.44
C ILE A 264 -7.13 0.44 7.61
N ALA A 265 -6.63 0.38 6.38
CA ALA A 265 -6.55 1.55 5.49
C ALA A 265 -7.95 2.08 5.12
N ASP A 266 -8.93 1.18 4.95
CA ASP A 266 -10.32 1.55 4.66
C ASP A 266 -11.05 2.05 5.92
N ALA A 267 -10.63 1.59 7.10
CA ALA A 267 -11.25 1.95 8.38
C ALA A 267 -10.70 3.25 9.01
N LEU A 268 -9.51 3.69 8.61
CA LEU A 268 -8.82 4.85 9.19
C LEU A 268 -8.53 5.95 8.15
N PRO A 269 -8.69 7.25 8.49
CA PRO A 269 -9.20 7.77 9.77
C PRO A 269 -10.68 7.42 10.00
N ASP A 270 -11.03 7.12 11.25
CA ASP A 270 -12.38 6.71 11.64
C ASP A 270 -13.34 7.90 11.77
N ALA A 271 -14.64 7.68 12.01
CA ALA A 271 -15.60 8.78 12.01
C ALA A 271 -15.37 9.76 13.18
N PHE A 272 -14.81 9.29 14.31
CA PHE A 272 -14.39 10.15 15.40
C PHE A 272 -13.25 11.08 14.98
N SER A 273 -12.20 10.53 14.38
CA SER A 273 -11.07 11.29 13.87
C SER A 273 -11.50 12.30 12.79
N VAL A 274 -12.36 11.90 11.85
CA VAL A 274 -12.91 12.79 10.82
C VAL A 274 -13.76 13.90 11.44
N ALA A 275 -14.54 13.61 12.48
CA ALA A 275 -15.31 14.61 13.22
C ALA A 275 -14.42 15.61 13.96
N CYS A 276 -13.32 15.15 14.55
CA CYS A 276 -12.30 16.02 15.14
C CYS A 276 -11.66 16.94 14.09
N GLN A 277 -11.30 16.41 12.92
CA GLN A 277 -10.78 17.19 11.80
C GLN A 277 -11.78 18.22 11.28
N ALA A 278 -13.07 17.85 11.17
CA ALA A 278 -14.11 18.77 10.74
C ALA A 278 -14.29 19.95 11.70
N HIS A 279 -14.06 19.72 13.00
CA HIS A 279 -14.20 20.75 14.02
C HIS A 279 -12.95 21.63 14.18
N TRP A 280 -11.75 21.04 14.24
CA TRP A 280 -10.51 21.76 14.50
C TRP A 280 -9.66 22.05 13.25
N GLY A 281 -10.09 21.58 12.07
CA GLY A 281 -9.31 21.56 10.85
C GLY A 281 -8.28 20.43 10.82
N SER A 282 -7.89 19.99 9.62
CA SER A 282 -6.78 19.04 9.47
C SER A 282 -5.47 19.65 9.95
N LYS A 283 -4.68 18.85 10.66
CA LYS A 283 -3.36 19.19 11.21
C LYS A 283 -2.21 18.52 10.49
N ALA A 284 -2.49 17.51 9.66
CA ALA A 284 -1.54 16.93 8.74
C ALA A 284 -1.08 17.99 7.75
N ASP A 285 0.20 17.96 7.40
CA ASP A 285 0.69 18.72 6.27
C ASP A 285 -0.09 18.25 5.04
N SER A 286 -0.95 19.10 4.51
CA SER A 286 -1.57 18.85 3.21
C SER A 286 -0.44 18.55 2.25
N PHE A 287 -0.46 17.38 1.62
CA PHE A 287 0.42 17.09 0.49
C PHE A 287 -0.02 18.03 -0.62
N VAL A 288 0.48 19.26 -0.59
CA VAL A 288 0.36 20.20 -1.69
C VAL A 288 1.26 19.58 -2.74
N PHE A 289 0.66 18.90 -3.71
CA PHE A 289 1.32 18.70 -4.99
C PHE A 289 1.55 20.11 -5.53
N SER A 290 2.70 20.69 -5.18
CA SER A 290 3.16 21.90 -5.80
C SER A 290 3.33 21.54 -7.26
N ASP A 291 2.38 21.96 -8.09
CA ASP A 291 2.50 21.79 -9.53
C ASP A 291 3.85 22.41 -9.92
N PRO A 292 4.78 21.64 -10.50
CA PRO A 292 6.12 22.17 -10.82
C PRO A 292 6.06 23.31 -11.86
N ALA A 293 4.89 23.58 -12.43
CA ALA A 293 4.64 24.63 -13.42
C ALA A 293 4.62 26.06 -12.84
N ASP A 294 4.38 26.25 -11.53
CA ASP A 294 4.30 27.60 -10.95
C ASP A 294 5.61 28.08 -10.28
N SER A 295 6.68 27.28 -10.35
CA SER A 295 8.00 27.65 -9.82
C SER A 295 8.88 28.44 -10.82
N ASP A 296 8.34 28.84 -11.97
CA ASP A 296 9.08 29.58 -13.01
C ASP A 296 8.36 30.86 -13.45
N CYS A 297 8.40 31.90 -12.63
CA CYS A 297 8.26 33.28 -13.12
C CYS A 297 8.87 34.29 -12.14
N GLY A 298 10.17 34.55 -12.28
CA GLY A 298 10.79 35.73 -11.65
C GLY A 298 12.29 35.66 -11.44
N VAL A 299 13.06 35.46 -12.51
CA VAL A 299 14.48 35.84 -12.49
C VAL A 299 14.55 37.37 -12.42
N ASP A 300 14.59 37.92 -11.21
CA ASP A 300 15.00 39.31 -11.00
C ASP A 300 16.52 39.41 -11.11
N GLU A 301 16.94 39.96 -12.25
CA GLU A 301 18.30 40.31 -12.63
C GLU A 301 18.92 41.32 -11.62
N PRO A 302 20.04 40.99 -10.93
CA PRO A 302 20.62 41.90 -9.95
C PRO A 302 21.36 43.06 -10.64
N LYS A 303 20.73 44.24 -10.68
CA LYS A 303 21.39 45.49 -11.08
C LYS A 303 22.42 45.92 -10.03
N ALA A 304 23.69 45.77 -10.39
CA ALA A 304 24.83 46.30 -9.66
C ALA A 304 24.74 47.83 -9.47
N LYS A 305 24.57 48.28 -8.22
CA LYS A 305 24.93 49.63 -7.78
C LYS A 305 26.21 49.58 -6.97
N ARG A 306 27.27 50.09 -7.61
CA ARG A 306 28.61 50.32 -7.08
C ARG A 306 28.56 51.38 -5.98
N THR A 307 28.72 50.96 -4.72
CA THR A 307 28.89 51.88 -3.58
C THR A 307 30.36 51.94 -3.19
N LYS A 308 30.85 53.16 -3.10
CA LYS A 308 32.25 53.55 -2.84
C LYS A 308 32.55 53.35 -1.35
N ILE A 309 33.49 52.46 -1.03
CA ILE A 309 34.02 52.25 0.33
C ILE A 309 35.12 53.29 0.59
N THR A 310 34.96 54.05 1.66
CA THR A 310 35.99 54.89 2.28
C THR A 310 36.54 54.18 3.52
N HIS A 311 37.87 54.08 3.60
CA HIS A 311 38.66 53.51 4.68
C HIS A 311 38.83 54.51 5.85
N SER A 312 38.67 54.03 7.08
CA SER A 312 39.33 54.43 8.33
C SER A 312 38.98 53.35 9.36
N ALA A 313 39.86 52.44 9.80
CA ALA A 313 41.05 52.59 10.66
C ALA A 313 40.72 53.02 12.10
N ASP A 314 41.44 52.39 13.03
CA ASP A 314 41.46 52.51 14.50
C ASP A 314 40.43 51.60 15.23
N GLU A 315 40.69 50.95 16.37
CA GLU A 315 41.87 50.42 17.11
C GLU A 315 41.29 49.78 18.40
N ASP A 316 42.05 48.88 19.05
CA ASP A 316 42.07 48.57 20.49
C ASP A 316 41.12 47.56 21.20
N ASP A 317 41.81 46.53 21.73
CA ASP A 317 41.85 45.98 23.10
C ASP A 317 40.61 45.40 23.79
N HIS A 318 40.68 44.09 24.10
CA HIS A 318 41.04 43.62 25.45
C HIS A 318 41.16 42.10 25.54
N ALA A 319 42.33 41.63 25.98
CA ALA A 319 42.57 40.26 26.44
C ALA A 319 42.24 40.12 27.94
N THR A 320 41.67 38.98 28.35
CA THR A 320 41.77 38.50 29.73
C THR A 320 41.97 36.98 29.76
N VAL A 321 43.16 36.62 30.23
CA VAL A 321 43.63 35.28 30.57
C VAL A 321 43.18 34.97 31.99
N VAL A 322 42.62 33.79 32.24
CA VAL A 322 42.49 33.23 33.59
C VAL A 322 42.99 31.78 33.58
N GLU A 323 44.21 31.60 34.08
CA GLU A 323 44.71 30.34 34.61
C GLU A 323 44.39 30.26 36.12
N LYS A 324 43.96 29.08 36.58
CA LYS A 324 44.34 28.45 37.87
C LYS A 324 43.70 27.06 37.92
N ASP A 325 44.44 25.96 37.83
CA ASP A 325 45.40 25.35 38.78
C ASP A 325 44.74 24.28 39.66
N SER A 326 45.53 23.22 39.83
CA SER A 326 45.26 21.85 40.25
C SER A 326 44.82 21.69 41.69
N THR A 327 44.20 20.53 42.02
CA THR A 327 44.59 19.73 43.18
C THR A 327 44.11 18.28 43.08
N ASP A 328 45.05 17.37 43.35
CA ASP A 328 44.94 15.93 43.54
C ASP A 328 44.10 15.52 44.76
N ALA A 329 43.45 14.34 44.69
CA ALA A 329 43.50 13.28 45.72
C ALA A 329 42.79 11.97 45.27
N GLN A 330 43.59 10.93 45.02
CA GLN A 330 43.54 9.52 45.51
C GLN A 330 42.17 8.91 45.89
N ASP A 331 41.70 7.81 45.28
CA ASP A 331 42.13 6.39 45.42
C ASP A 331 41.10 5.59 46.24
N VAL A 332 40.26 4.78 45.59
CA VAL A 332 39.72 3.50 46.12
C VAL A 332 39.37 2.58 44.92
N GLN A 333 40.05 1.44 44.88
CA GLN A 333 39.87 0.34 43.95
C GLN A 333 38.55 -0.41 44.17
N HIS A 334 37.89 -0.85 43.09
CA HIS A 334 37.24 -2.17 43.06
C HIS A 334 37.11 -2.68 41.61
N GLU A 335 37.82 -3.77 41.34
CA GLU A 335 37.80 -4.55 40.10
C GLU A 335 36.44 -5.20 39.87
N ILE A 336 35.84 -4.98 38.69
CA ILE A 336 35.02 -6.00 37.99
C ILE A 336 35.33 -5.89 36.50
N SER A 337 35.90 -6.97 35.96
CA SER A 337 36.27 -7.13 34.55
C SER A 337 35.05 -7.34 33.65
N ALA A 338 34.99 -6.59 32.54
CA ALA A 338 34.19 -6.93 31.36
C ALA A 338 34.99 -6.56 30.09
N PRO A 339 34.93 -7.38 29.02
CA PRO A 339 35.89 -7.30 27.92
C PRO A 339 35.61 -6.13 26.96
N GLN A 340 36.72 -5.48 26.60
CA GLN A 340 36.84 -4.51 25.51
C GLN A 340 36.50 -5.18 24.17
N ASN A 341 35.72 -4.47 23.34
CA ASN A 341 35.79 -4.65 21.90
C ASN A 341 35.98 -3.26 21.28
N ASP A 342 37.20 -3.06 20.80
CA ASP A 342 37.68 -1.85 20.15
C ASP A 342 37.18 -1.82 18.70
N GLY A 343 36.68 -0.67 18.26
CA GLY A 343 36.18 -0.48 16.90
C GLY A 343 35.80 0.96 16.62
N GLY A 344 36.75 1.88 16.79
CA GLY A 344 36.58 3.29 16.44
C GLY A 344 36.53 3.50 14.93
N TRP A 345 35.55 4.28 14.46
CA TRP A 345 35.52 4.86 13.12
C TRP A 345 35.02 6.30 13.18
N GLY A 346 35.88 7.22 12.71
CA GLY A 346 35.46 8.30 11.82
C GLY A 346 34.75 9.52 12.41
N SER A 347 35.55 10.41 13.01
CA SER A 347 35.24 11.85 13.06
C SER A 347 35.14 12.44 11.65
N GLY A 348 34.04 13.12 11.34
CA GLY A 348 33.84 13.88 10.11
C GLY A 348 32.86 15.02 10.35
N GLY A 349 33.38 16.17 10.80
CA GLY A 349 32.59 17.37 11.04
C GLY A 349 32.21 18.10 9.75
N TRP A 350 30.97 18.60 9.70
CA TRP A 350 30.51 19.54 8.67
C TRP A 350 29.65 20.63 9.31
N GLY A 351 30.21 21.84 9.34
CA GLY A 351 29.57 23.03 8.76
C GLY A 351 28.33 23.60 9.44
N SER A 352 28.56 24.55 10.34
CA SER A 352 27.66 25.63 10.72
C SER A 352 27.13 26.40 9.50
N GLY A 353 25.84 26.74 9.50
CA GLY A 353 25.24 27.69 8.57
C GLY A 353 23.85 28.15 9.02
N GLY A 354 23.80 29.12 9.93
CA GLY A 354 22.57 29.78 10.33
C GLY A 354 22.14 30.85 9.33
N TRP A 355 20.82 30.98 9.13
CA TRP A 355 20.16 32.19 8.61
C TRP A 355 18.79 32.30 9.28
N GLY A 356 18.68 33.23 10.23
CA GLY A 356 17.42 33.81 10.65
C GLY A 356 17.48 35.29 10.35
N ASP A 357 16.53 35.81 9.59
CA ASP A 357 15.89 37.10 9.85
C ASP A 357 14.67 37.27 8.95
N GLY A 358 13.66 38.00 9.44
CA GLY A 358 12.54 38.45 8.61
C GLY A 358 11.17 38.39 9.27
N GLY A 359 10.95 39.23 10.30
CA GLY A 359 9.59 39.63 10.69
C GLY A 359 9.10 40.80 9.84
N TRP A 360 7.80 40.84 9.53
CA TRP A 360 6.97 42.07 9.40
C TRP A 360 5.50 41.68 9.58
N GLY A 361 4.81 42.38 10.49
CA GLY A 361 3.38 42.25 10.68
C GLY A 361 2.57 43.18 9.78
N THR A 362 1.26 42.92 9.67
CA THR A 362 0.15 43.85 10.00
C THR A 362 -1.20 43.24 9.58
N ASN A 363 -2.13 43.21 10.54
CA ASN A 363 -3.59 43.03 10.37
C ASN A 363 -4.24 44.42 10.07
N PRO A 364 -5.57 44.57 9.94
CA PRO A 364 -6.58 43.76 9.25
C PRO A 364 -7.58 44.67 8.46
N THR A 365 -8.48 44.11 7.64
CA THR A 365 -9.77 44.79 7.36
C THR A 365 -10.93 43.82 7.18
N LYS A 366 -11.98 44.14 7.95
CA LYS A 366 -13.35 43.64 7.95
C LYS A 366 -14.04 43.70 6.59
N SER A 367 -14.93 42.74 6.34
CA SER A 367 -16.28 43.04 5.85
C SER A 367 -17.30 42.08 6.47
N GLU A 368 -18.27 42.67 7.14
CA GLU A 368 -19.49 42.06 7.65
C GLU A 368 -20.57 42.01 6.55
N ALA A 369 -21.64 41.27 6.86
CA ALA A 369 -22.97 41.19 6.22
C ALA A 369 -23.09 40.20 5.05
N GLY A 370 -24.14 39.38 4.95
CA GLY A 370 -25.37 39.33 5.72
C GLY A 370 -26.25 38.17 5.23
N PHE A 371 -27.00 37.65 6.19
CA PHE A 371 -28.00 36.59 6.14
C PHE A 371 -29.23 36.97 5.28
N THR A 372 -29.81 36.03 4.50
CA THR A 372 -31.24 35.63 4.56
C THR A 372 -31.60 34.50 3.58
N LEU A 373 -32.32 33.50 4.09
CA LEU A 373 -33.17 32.52 3.41
C LEU A 373 -34.51 33.15 2.98
N ILE A 374 -35.01 32.86 1.76
CA ILE A 374 -36.45 32.66 1.46
C ILE A 374 -36.57 31.67 0.27
N ALA A 375 -37.46 30.69 0.42
CA ALA A 375 -37.93 29.77 -0.62
C ALA A 375 -39.10 30.39 -1.41
N ASP A 376 -39.23 30.12 -2.72
CA ASP A 376 -40.43 29.46 -3.28
C ASP A 376 -40.38 29.25 -4.81
N THR A 377 -41.22 28.29 -5.20
CA THR A 377 -41.56 27.65 -6.48
C THR A 377 -41.99 28.55 -7.67
N GLN A 378 -41.74 28.12 -8.91
CA GLN A 378 -42.76 27.67 -9.91
C GLN A 378 -42.27 27.62 -11.37
N ASP A 379 -42.97 26.76 -12.14
CA ASP A 379 -42.83 26.31 -13.52
C ASP A 379 -42.85 27.37 -14.65
N ALA A 380 -42.20 27.04 -15.77
CA ALA A 380 -42.63 27.20 -17.18
C ALA A 380 -41.50 26.67 -18.09
N ASP A 381 -41.65 25.56 -18.82
CA ASP A 381 -42.36 25.38 -20.10
C ASP A 381 -41.59 25.90 -21.35
N MET A 382 -41.73 25.10 -22.41
CA MET A 382 -40.96 24.88 -23.65
C MET A 382 -40.41 26.09 -24.44
N THR A 383 -39.33 25.84 -25.21
CA THR A 383 -39.38 25.87 -26.68
C THR A 383 -38.11 25.34 -27.37
N GLU A 384 -38.34 24.61 -28.46
CA GLU A 384 -37.36 24.11 -29.42
C GLU A 384 -36.62 25.23 -30.16
N ALA A 385 -35.35 25.01 -30.50
CA ALA A 385 -34.77 25.48 -31.75
C ALA A 385 -33.52 24.66 -32.11
N ALA A 386 -33.59 23.98 -33.24
CA ALA A 386 -32.46 23.41 -33.95
C ALA A 386 -31.56 24.52 -34.51
N THR A 387 -30.25 24.32 -34.50
CA THR A 387 -29.37 24.75 -35.61
C THR A 387 -28.09 23.91 -35.65
N ASP A 388 -27.77 23.54 -36.88
CA ASP A 388 -26.61 22.82 -37.38
C ASP A 388 -25.24 23.48 -37.08
N GLY A 389 -24.20 22.63 -37.10
CA GLY A 389 -22.80 22.98 -37.31
C GLY A 389 -21.90 22.18 -36.36
N GLY A 390 -21.02 21.28 -36.77
CA GLY A 390 -20.35 21.10 -38.05
C GLY A 390 -18.84 20.95 -37.80
N TRP A 391 -18.30 19.78 -38.17
CA TRP A 391 -16.91 19.54 -38.61
C TRP A 391 -15.77 19.69 -37.59
N GLY A 392 -15.31 18.54 -37.08
CA GLY A 392 -14.02 18.37 -36.42
C GLY A 392 -13.53 16.94 -36.59
N ALA A 393 -12.97 16.64 -37.76
CA ALA A 393 -12.34 15.36 -38.07
C ALA A 393 -11.00 15.21 -37.35
N GLY A 394 -10.84 14.14 -36.58
CA GLY A 394 -9.57 13.70 -36.01
C GLY A 394 -9.41 12.20 -36.24
N SER A 395 -8.53 11.84 -37.17
CA SER A 395 -8.24 10.48 -37.62
C SER A 395 -7.28 9.73 -36.69
N GLY A 396 -7.51 8.41 -36.54
CA GLY A 396 -6.52 7.40 -36.14
C GLY A 396 -6.27 7.31 -34.62
N TRP A 397 -6.22 6.16 -33.97
CA TRP A 397 -5.65 4.88 -34.38
C TRP A 397 -6.30 3.71 -33.60
N GLY A 398 -6.48 2.56 -34.28
CA GLY A 398 -6.40 1.23 -33.65
C GLY A 398 -7.61 0.70 -32.89
N ALA A 399 -8.63 0.18 -33.60
CA ALA A 399 -9.57 -0.79 -33.02
C ALA A 399 -9.56 -2.08 -33.83
N SER A 400 -8.93 -3.11 -33.25
CA SER A 400 -9.00 -4.49 -33.72
C SER A 400 -10.45 -4.97 -33.75
N VAL A 401 -10.95 -5.18 -34.95
CA VAL A 401 -12.23 -5.83 -35.24
C VAL A 401 -12.00 -7.34 -35.25
N TRP A 402 -12.35 -8.01 -34.16
CA TRP A 402 -12.73 -9.42 -34.18
C TRP A 402 -14.24 -9.52 -34.00
N GLY A 403 -14.91 -9.94 -35.06
CA GLY A 403 -16.36 -9.93 -35.16
C GLY A 403 -17.04 -11.13 -34.52
N THR A 404 -18.26 -10.91 -34.07
CA THR A 404 -19.36 -11.87 -34.21
C THR A 404 -20.65 -11.06 -34.34
N SER A 405 -21.03 -10.71 -35.58
CA SER A 405 -22.30 -10.02 -35.86
C SER A 405 -23.47 -11.00 -35.76
N GLY A 406 -23.89 -11.30 -34.54
CA GLY A 406 -25.27 -11.68 -34.28
C GLY A 406 -26.12 -10.40 -34.27
N THR A 407 -27.20 -10.36 -35.04
CA THR A 407 -28.23 -9.32 -34.94
C THR A 407 -28.93 -9.43 -33.58
N ILE A 408 -28.29 -8.91 -32.53
CA ILE A 408 -28.93 -8.62 -31.26
C ILE A 408 -29.89 -7.47 -31.54
N ALA A 409 -31.19 -7.69 -31.31
CA ALA A 409 -32.20 -6.65 -31.35
C ALA A 409 -31.65 -5.45 -30.57
N LYS A 410 -31.61 -4.29 -31.23
CA LYS A 410 -31.06 -3.03 -30.71
C LYS A 410 -31.71 -2.77 -29.34
N ALA A 411 -31.03 -3.17 -28.27
CA ALA A 411 -31.46 -2.88 -26.92
C ALA A 411 -31.61 -1.35 -26.85
N PRO A 412 -32.68 -0.85 -26.22
CA PRO A 412 -32.83 0.58 -26.03
C PRO A 412 -31.52 1.11 -25.41
N PRO A 413 -31.02 2.27 -25.86
CA PRO A 413 -29.78 2.82 -25.32
C PRO A 413 -29.90 2.82 -23.80
N VAL A 414 -29.03 2.06 -23.12
CA VAL A 414 -28.92 2.11 -21.67
C VAL A 414 -28.54 3.55 -21.37
N GLN A 415 -29.52 4.35 -20.97
CA GLN A 415 -29.28 5.68 -20.45
C GLN A 415 -28.46 5.46 -19.19
N VAL A 416 -27.15 5.64 -19.29
CA VAL A 416 -26.27 5.75 -18.15
C VAL A 416 -26.67 7.07 -17.49
N VAL A 417 -27.67 7.02 -16.63
CA VAL A 417 -27.99 8.14 -15.75
C VAL A 417 -26.71 8.33 -14.93
N PRO A 418 -26.03 9.48 -15.03
CA PRO A 418 -24.85 9.71 -14.21
C PRO A 418 -25.32 9.56 -12.77
N ALA A 419 -24.82 8.51 -12.10
CA ALA A 419 -25.13 8.29 -10.70
C ALA A 419 -24.71 9.56 -9.98
N LYS A 420 -25.70 10.32 -9.49
CA LYS A 420 -25.47 11.50 -8.69
C LYS A 420 -24.62 11.00 -7.52
N LEU A 421 -23.33 11.35 -7.51
CA LEU A 421 -22.44 11.06 -6.39
C LEU A 421 -23.00 11.85 -5.21
N GLU A 422 -23.89 11.23 -4.44
CA GLU A 422 -24.34 11.76 -3.17
C GLU A 422 -23.15 11.62 -2.23
N ILE A 423 -22.42 12.73 -2.06
CA ILE A 423 -21.35 12.84 -1.07
C ILE A 423 -22.05 12.71 0.28
N ALA A 424 -21.84 11.57 0.95
CA ALA A 424 -22.36 11.36 2.29
C ALA A 424 -21.92 12.54 3.19
N PRO A 425 -22.82 13.09 4.02
CA PRO A 425 -22.48 14.20 4.89
C PRO A 425 -21.31 13.80 5.81
N ARG A 426 -20.29 14.66 5.90
CA ARG A 426 -19.14 14.40 6.77
C ARG A 426 -19.60 14.33 8.23
N PRO A 427 -19.13 13.34 9.00
CA PRO A 427 -19.49 13.23 10.42
C PRO A 427 -18.98 14.45 11.19
N THR A 428 -19.77 14.91 12.16
CA THR A 428 -19.42 15.98 13.08
C THR A 428 -19.38 15.46 14.51
N LEU A 429 -18.73 16.19 15.42
CA LEU A 429 -18.67 15.79 16.83
C LEU A 429 -20.07 15.68 17.45
N VAL A 430 -21.00 16.55 17.07
CA VAL A 430 -22.37 16.54 17.58
C VAL A 430 -23.16 15.33 17.06
N THR A 431 -22.97 14.96 15.79
CA THR A 431 -23.66 13.78 15.23
C THR A 431 -23.15 12.48 15.84
N LEU A 432 -21.86 12.41 16.16
CA LEU A 432 -21.25 11.20 16.71
C LEU A 432 -21.42 11.10 18.23
N LEU A 433 -21.12 12.17 18.96
CA LEU A 433 -21.11 12.17 20.41
C LEU A 433 -22.41 12.67 21.04
N GLY A 434 -23.31 13.28 20.26
CA GLY A 434 -24.40 14.09 20.79
C GLY A 434 -23.90 15.45 21.29
N PRO A 435 -24.74 16.21 22.01
CA PRO A 435 -24.30 17.42 22.70
C PRO A 435 -23.13 17.11 23.63
N THR A 436 -21.96 17.71 23.35
CA THR A 436 -20.72 17.45 24.09
C THR A 436 -19.97 18.75 24.36
N ALA A 437 -19.33 18.85 25.53
CA ALA A 437 -18.44 19.95 25.90
C ALA A 437 -17.01 19.76 25.36
N LEU A 438 -16.74 18.72 24.56
CA LEU A 438 -15.41 18.44 24.01
C LEU A 438 -14.79 19.65 23.27
N PRO A 439 -15.48 20.31 22.31
CA PRO A 439 -15.04 21.57 21.70
C PRO A 439 -14.66 22.71 22.65
N LEU A 440 -15.29 22.75 23.84
CA LEU A 440 -15.12 23.85 24.81
C LEU A 440 -14.03 23.56 25.83
N THR A 441 -13.79 22.28 26.10
CA THR A 441 -12.86 21.82 27.14
C THR A 441 -11.53 21.39 26.58
N HIS A 442 -11.47 21.05 25.28
CA HIS A 442 -10.28 20.56 24.61
C HIS A 442 -9.97 21.33 23.33
N ALA A 443 -8.68 21.40 23.01
CA ALA A 443 -8.14 21.93 21.78
C ALA A 443 -7.04 20.99 21.26
N PRO A 444 -6.65 21.11 19.97
CA PRO A 444 -5.47 20.43 19.45
C PRO A 444 -4.24 20.84 20.24
N GLY A 445 -3.56 19.84 20.82
CA GLY A 445 -2.32 20.00 21.56
C GLY A 445 -1.10 19.71 20.70
N ILE A 446 -0.29 18.75 21.14
CA ILE A 446 0.85 18.27 20.38
C ILE A 446 0.39 17.60 19.08
N VAL A 447 1.02 17.98 17.97
CA VAL A 447 0.81 17.36 16.66
C VAL A 447 2.13 16.75 16.22
N GLU A 448 2.17 15.43 16.10
CA GLU A 448 3.36 14.70 15.64
C GLU A 448 3.08 13.86 14.41
N ARG A 449 4.09 13.73 13.54
CA ARG A 449 4.11 12.71 12.50
C ARG A 449 5.15 11.67 12.89
N SER A 450 4.72 10.42 12.99
CA SER A 450 5.58 9.33 13.46
C SER A 450 5.07 7.96 13.02
N LEU A 451 6.00 7.01 12.89
CA LEU A 451 5.70 5.58 12.82
C LEU A 451 5.63 4.98 14.23
N ARG A 452 4.49 4.38 14.57
CA ARG A 452 4.26 3.78 15.90
C ARG A 452 3.72 2.36 15.78
N ARG A 453 4.07 1.51 16.75
CA ARG A 453 3.59 0.12 16.86
C ARG A 453 2.32 0.06 17.70
N ILE A 454 1.34 -0.70 17.25
CA ILE A 454 0.16 -1.06 18.04
C ILE A 454 0.62 -1.98 19.17
N LYS A 455 0.69 -1.43 20.39
CA LYS A 455 1.09 -2.16 21.59
C LYS A 455 -0.08 -2.96 22.16
N SER A 456 -1.26 -2.35 22.23
CA SER A 456 -2.47 -3.00 22.72
C SER A 456 -3.73 -2.28 22.26
N VAL A 457 -4.83 -3.02 22.11
CA VAL A 457 -6.17 -2.46 21.87
C VAL A 457 -7.10 -2.91 22.99
N SER A 458 -7.70 -1.95 23.71
CA SER A 458 -8.61 -2.24 24.82
C SER A 458 -10.01 -1.72 24.57
N ALA A 459 -11.00 -2.56 24.91
CA ALA A 459 -12.40 -2.19 24.91
C ALA A 459 -12.70 -1.08 25.95
N PRO A 460 -13.75 -0.27 25.74
CA PRO A 460 -14.21 0.68 26.74
C PRO A 460 -14.53 -0.05 28.05
N PRO A 461 -14.18 0.52 29.23
CA PRO A 461 -14.33 -0.14 30.53
C PRO A 461 -15.79 -0.30 31.02
N GLY A 462 -16.79 -0.11 30.15
CA GLY A 462 -18.22 -0.17 30.47
C GLY A 462 -18.78 1.16 30.99
N ASP A 463 -19.97 1.11 31.60
CA ASP A 463 -20.68 2.28 32.11
C ASP A 463 -19.90 2.94 33.27
N VAL A 464 -19.18 4.00 32.95
CA VAL A 464 -18.53 4.86 33.95
C VAL A 464 -19.55 5.93 34.37
N PRO A 465 -19.85 6.10 35.67
CA PRO A 465 -20.72 7.18 36.12
C PRO A 465 -20.20 8.53 35.66
N LEU A 466 -21.04 9.25 34.91
CA LEU A 466 -20.80 10.65 34.54
C LEU A 466 -20.85 11.49 35.82
N GLY A 467 -19.72 12.12 36.17
CA GLY A 467 -19.67 13.08 37.28
C GLY A 467 -19.80 14.52 36.76
N ASP A 468 -19.44 15.48 37.61
CA ASP A 468 -19.61 16.93 37.39
C ASP A 468 -19.06 17.47 36.06
N ASP A 469 -19.62 18.57 35.56
CA ASP A 469 -19.24 19.19 34.28
C ASP A 469 -17.76 19.60 34.22
N GLY A 470 -17.05 19.18 33.16
CA GLY A 470 -15.64 19.54 32.94
C GLY A 470 -14.90 18.60 31.98
N ALA A 471 -13.62 18.92 31.72
CA ALA A 471 -12.77 18.15 30.80
C ALA A 471 -12.65 16.67 31.20
N ALA A 472 -12.46 16.39 32.50
CA ALA A 472 -12.37 15.01 33.01
C ALA A 472 -13.67 14.21 32.83
N THR A 473 -14.83 14.87 32.74
CA THR A 473 -16.11 14.21 32.48
C THR A 473 -16.29 13.92 31.00
N VAL A 474 -15.85 14.84 30.14
CA VAL A 474 -15.78 14.60 28.70
C VAL A 474 -14.89 13.39 28.39
N GLU A 475 -13.68 13.35 28.97
CA GLU A 475 -12.74 12.23 28.78
C GLU A 475 -13.32 10.90 29.26
N ARG A 476 -13.93 10.85 30.46
CA ARG A 476 -14.63 9.64 30.92
C ARG A 476 -15.74 9.21 29.98
N GLY A 477 -16.48 10.16 29.42
CA GLY A 477 -17.52 9.90 28.43
C GLY A 477 -16.95 9.34 27.12
N LEU A 478 -15.78 9.80 26.69
CA LEU A 478 -15.05 9.24 25.55
C LEU A 478 -14.56 7.83 25.86
N GLU A 479 -13.93 7.61 27.02
CA GLU A 479 -13.46 6.29 27.45
C GLU A 479 -14.58 5.25 27.53
N ALA A 480 -15.76 5.64 28.00
CA ALA A 480 -16.90 4.73 28.11
C ALA A 480 -17.47 4.29 26.75
N ARG A 481 -17.14 5.01 25.66
CA ARG A 481 -17.73 4.81 24.33
C ARG A 481 -16.74 4.32 23.28
N MET A 482 -15.48 4.73 23.41
CA MET A 482 -14.42 4.49 22.43
C MET A 482 -13.46 3.41 22.90
N HIS A 483 -12.88 2.68 21.95
CA HIS A 483 -11.77 1.79 22.22
C HIS A 483 -10.49 2.61 22.37
N ARG A 484 -9.55 2.10 23.15
CA ARG A 484 -8.23 2.71 23.33
C ARG A 484 -7.18 1.86 22.63
N MET A 485 -6.55 2.45 21.61
CA MET A 485 -5.40 1.88 20.92
C MET A 485 -4.13 2.55 21.48
N VAL A 486 -3.32 1.77 22.22
CA VAL A 486 -2.05 2.24 22.75
C VAL A 486 -0.96 2.02 21.71
N LEU A 487 -0.28 3.09 21.33
CA LEU A 487 0.77 3.10 20.33
C LEU A 487 2.12 3.45 20.97
N GLU A 488 3.11 2.58 20.80
CA GLU A 488 4.48 2.82 21.24
C GLU A 488 5.38 3.27 20.06
N PRO A 489 6.47 4.01 20.30
CA PRO A 489 7.42 4.38 19.26
C PRO A 489 8.01 3.14 18.54
N TRP A 490 8.11 3.19 17.21
CA TRP A 490 8.74 2.12 16.43
C TRP A 490 10.21 2.44 16.13
N ALA A 491 11.14 1.81 16.86
CA ALA A 491 12.59 2.01 16.71
C ALA A 491 13.24 1.05 15.69
N GLY A 492 12.65 0.90 14.50
CA GLY A 492 13.15 -0.01 13.47
C GLY A 492 14.43 0.52 12.80
N PRO A 493 15.29 -0.36 12.26
CA PRO A 493 16.60 0.00 11.71
C PRO A 493 16.54 1.03 10.56
N ASP A 494 15.46 1.04 9.78
CA ASP A 494 15.27 1.98 8.65
C ASP A 494 14.27 3.11 8.90
N VAL A 495 13.81 3.29 10.15
CA VAL A 495 12.92 4.42 10.50
C VAL A 495 13.69 5.75 10.51
N ALA A 496 15.00 5.74 10.22
CA ALA A 496 15.80 6.96 10.13
C ALA A 496 15.28 7.93 9.05
N ALA A 497 14.75 7.42 7.93
CA ALA A 497 14.14 8.25 6.89
C ALA A 497 12.85 8.94 7.36
N ASP A 498 12.08 8.27 8.22
CA ASP A 498 10.81 8.73 8.78
C ASP A 498 10.95 9.03 10.28
N ALA A 499 12.05 9.69 10.66
CA ALA A 499 12.28 10.08 12.05
C ALA A 499 11.09 10.90 12.56
N PRO A 500 10.55 10.59 13.76
CA PRO A 500 9.35 11.24 14.22
C PRO A 500 9.59 12.73 14.46
N TYR A 501 8.69 13.57 13.98
CA TYR A 501 8.83 15.02 14.09
C TYR A 501 7.53 15.72 14.47
N ILE A 502 7.69 16.90 15.07
CA ILE A 502 6.58 17.76 15.49
C ILE A 502 6.20 18.68 14.34
N LEU A 503 4.92 18.75 14.04
CA LEU A 503 4.37 19.57 12.97
C LEU A 503 4.26 21.03 13.44
N ARG A 504 4.34 21.97 12.48
CA ARG A 504 4.23 23.43 12.76
C ARG A 504 2.88 23.81 13.38
N SER A 505 1.86 22.99 13.17
CA SER A 505 0.51 23.13 13.72
C SER A 505 0.39 22.71 15.19
N SER A 506 1.47 22.21 15.80
CA SER A 506 1.51 21.73 17.18
C SER A 506 1.45 22.85 18.21
N ASN A 507 0.53 22.74 19.17
CA ASN A 507 0.36 23.66 20.30
C ASN A 507 0.61 22.91 21.62
N GLY A 508 1.88 22.66 21.95
CA GLY A 508 2.24 21.99 23.21
C GLY A 508 3.75 22.00 23.47
N ALA A 509 4.11 21.88 24.75
CA ALA A 509 5.51 21.78 25.16
C ALA A 509 6.10 20.41 24.77
N VAL A 510 7.11 20.43 23.92
CA VAL A 510 7.87 19.25 23.51
C VAL A 510 9.27 19.36 24.10
N ALA A 511 9.75 18.27 24.73
CA ALA A 511 11.12 18.29 25.25
C ALA A 511 12.09 18.28 24.06
N PRO A 512 13.00 19.26 23.93
CA PRO A 512 14.28 18.94 23.32
C PRO A 512 14.91 17.83 24.17
N ALA A 513 15.59 16.88 23.54
CA ALA A 513 16.02 15.61 24.17
C ALA A 513 16.89 15.73 25.45
N LEU A 514 17.24 16.94 25.93
CA LEU A 514 18.29 17.16 26.92
C LEU A 514 17.95 18.09 28.10
N ALA A 515 16.72 18.59 28.30
CA ALA A 515 16.44 19.38 29.52
C ALA A 515 14.97 19.29 29.98
N ALA A 516 14.74 18.58 31.09
CA ALA A 516 13.45 18.60 31.79
C ALA A 516 13.61 19.40 33.10
N SER A 517 12.80 20.45 33.27
CA SER A 517 12.64 21.14 34.56
C SER A 517 11.62 20.39 35.42
N PRO A 518 11.86 20.17 36.73
CA PRO A 518 10.99 19.37 37.60
C PRO A 518 9.61 19.97 37.89
N GLU A 519 9.38 21.26 37.58
CA GLU A 519 8.12 21.95 37.91
C GLU A 519 7.11 21.99 36.75
N GLN A 520 7.48 21.58 35.54
CA GLN A 520 6.59 21.58 34.37
C GLN A 520 6.05 20.18 34.08
N PRO A 521 4.81 20.05 33.54
CA PRO A 521 4.29 18.78 33.09
C PRO A 521 5.31 18.14 32.15
N LYS A 522 5.66 16.86 32.41
CA LYS A 522 6.67 16.12 31.66
C LYS A 522 6.45 16.36 30.15
N PRO A 523 7.41 16.99 29.45
CA PRO A 523 7.24 17.24 28.04
C PRO A 523 7.20 15.91 27.28
N HIS A 524 6.42 15.88 26.20
CA HIS A 524 6.26 14.67 25.38
C HIS A 524 7.56 14.32 24.66
N ASN A 525 7.94 13.04 24.69
CA ASN A 525 9.11 12.49 24.01
C ASN A 525 8.66 11.51 22.92
N LEU A 526 8.83 11.91 21.65
CA LEU A 526 8.42 11.13 20.48
C LEU A 526 9.01 9.71 20.41
N LEU A 527 10.22 9.53 20.94
CA LEU A 527 10.98 8.27 20.84
C LEU A 527 10.74 7.32 22.01
N LYS A 528 10.11 7.79 23.09
CA LYS A 528 9.94 7.02 24.33
C LYS A 528 8.51 6.92 24.80
N ASP A 529 7.72 7.99 24.63
CA ASP A 529 6.39 8.06 25.21
C ASP A 529 5.38 7.32 24.33
N GLU A 530 4.53 6.54 24.99
CA GLU A 530 3.36 5.90 24.40
C GLU A 530 2.23 6.92 24.23
N ILE A 531 1.43 6.78 23.18
CA ILE A 531 0.21 7.58 22.97
C ILE A 531 -1.02 6.69 23.02
N THR A 532 -2.12 7.20 23.56
CA THR A 532 -3.41 6.49 23.60
C THR A 532 -4.36 7.12 22.60
N VAL A 533 -4.57 6.46 21.48
CA VAL A 533 -5.48 6.89 20.42
C VAL A 533 -6.89 6.35 20.71
N LEU A 534 -7.89 7.23 20.64
CA LEU A 534 -9.29 6.83 20.74
C LEU A 534 -9.80 6.43 19.35
N VAL A 535 -10.40 5.25 19.26
CA VAL A 535 -10.95 4.72 18.01
C VAL A 535 -12.36 4.17 18.20
N GLU A 536 -13.17 4.22 17.14
CA GLU A 536 -14.52 3.69 17.14
C GLU A 536 -14.56 2.16 17.29
N PRO A 537 -15.61 1.61 17.93
CA PRO A 537 -15.76 0.16 18.11
C PRO A 537 -15.66 -0.68 16.83
N GLY A 538 -16.13 -0.15 15.69
CA GLY A 538 -16.07 -0.87 14.41
C GLY A 538 -14.63 -1.07 13.89
N VAL A 539 -13.71 -0.21 14.27
CA VAL A 539 -12.30 -0.24 13.83
C VAL A 539 -11.49 -1.20 14.68
N ALA A 540 -11.83 -1.35 15.97
CA ALA A 540 -11.05 -2.16 16.90
C ALA A 540 -10.89 -3.63 16.47
N GLY A 541 -11.85 -4.18 15.71
CA GLY A 541 -11.81 -5.56 15.23
C GLY A 541 -10.81 -5.83 14.11
N VAL A 542 -10.37 -4.79 13.38
CA VAL A 542 -9.40 -4.94 12.27
C VAL A 542 -7.98 -4.59 12.68
N LEU A 543 -7.80 -3.95 13.84
CA LEU A 543 -6.48 -3.62 14.38
C LEU A 543 -5.78 -4.88 14.90
N CYS A 544 -4.50 -5.03 14.55
CA CYS A 544 -3.67 -6.14 15.03
C CYS A 544 -2.49 -5.63 15.84
N GLU A 545 -2.33 -6.13 17.06
CA GLU A 545 -1.16 -5.87 17.89
C GLU A 545 0.13 -6.27 17.16
N GLY A 546 1.18 -5.47 17.35
CA GLY A 546 2.47 -5.63 16.70
C GLY A 546 2.59 -4.91 15.36
N MET A 547 1.50 -4.62 14.63
CA MET A 547 1.57 -3.86 13.37
C MET A 547 1.95 -2.40 13.61
N GLY A 548 2.61 -1.77 12.64
CA GLY A 548 2.99 -0.37 12.70
C GLY A 548 2.07 0.51 11.87
N LEU A 549 1.83 1.73 12.36
CA LEU A 549 1.04 2.77 11.72
C LEU A 549 1.91 4.03 11.62
N CYS A 550 2.10 4.55 10.40
CA CYS A 550 2.71 5.86 10.17
C CYS A 550 1.60 6.85 9.86
N GLY A 551 1.48 7.88 10.70
CA GLY A 551 0.40 8.84 10.60
C GLY A 551 0.74 10.18 11.25
N THR A 552 -0.22 11.10 11.16
CA THR A 552 -0.25 12.33 11.95
C THR A 552 -1.16 12.11 13.15
N TRP A 553 -0.59 12.22 14.33
CA TRP A 553 -1.26 12.04 15.61
C TRP A 553 -1.47 13.40 16.27
N VAL A 554 -2.71 13.66 16.71
CA VAL A 554 -3.06 14.93 17.36
C VAL A 554 -3.54 14.66 18.77
N GLN A 555 -2.88 15.30 19.73
CA GLN A 555 -3.28 15.25 21.13
C GLN A 555 -4.56 16.05 21.35
N LEU A 556 -5.49 15.48 22.10
CA LEU A 556 -6.63 16.19 22.71
C LEU A 556 -6.14 16.85 24.00
N ALA A 557 -5.61 18.07 23.90
CA ALA A 557 -5.16 18.82 25.08
C ALA A 557 -6.32 19.55 25.73
N ARG A 558 -6.38 19.58 27.06
CA ARG A 558 -7.36 20.39 27.77
C ARG A 558 -6.99 21.87 27.63
N VAL A 559 -7.97 22.73 27.37
CA VAL A 559 -7.75 24.18 27.22
C VAL A 559 -7.10 24.77 28.48
N GLN A 560 -7.59 24.36 29.65
CA GLN A 560 -7.05 24.79 30.96
C GLN A 560 -5.56 24.46 31.16
N ASP A 561 -5.04 23.41 30.51
CA ASP A 561 -3.64 22.99 30.65
C ASP A 561 -2.73 23.81 29.70
N GLN A 562 -3.29 24.42 28.65
CA GLN A 562 -2.55 25.24 27.67
C GLN A 562 -2.32 26.67 28.15
N ASP A 563 -3.25 27.24 28.91
CA ASP A 563 -3.19 28.66 29.31
C ASP A 563 -2.08 28.96 30.34
N GLY A 564 -1.33 27.95 30.79
CA GLY A 564 -0.24 28.13 31.76
C GLY A 564 -0.73 28.70 33.10
N GLY A 565 -2.05 28.76 33.30
CA GLY A 565 -2.64 29.13 34.56
C GLY A 565 -2.26 28.05 35.55
N GLU A 566 -1.31 28.35 36.44
CA GLU A 566 -1.06 27.53 37.61
C GLU A 566 -2.44 27.19 38.20
N LEU A 567 -2.78 25.90 38.24
CA LEU A 567 -3.89 25.35 39.01
C LEU A 567 -3.57 25.51 40.51
N ASN A 568 -3.14 26.68 40.92
CA ASN A 568 -3.12 27.17 42.28
C ASN A 568 -4.56 27.49 42.65
N VAL A 569 -5.42 26.47 42.72
CA VAL A 569 -6.65 26.54 43.52
C VAL A 569 -6.16 26.43 44.96
N PRO A 570 -6.05 27.55 45.71
CA PRO A 570 -5.40 27.54 47.00
C PRO A 570 -6.34 26.84 47.99
N GLY A 571 -6.01 25.60 48.38
CA GLY A 571 -6.75 24.89 49.43
C GLY A 571 -7.05 23.42 49.18
N VAL A 572 -6.90 22.91 47.96
CA VAL A 572 -7.04 21.46 47.68
C VAL A 572 -5.66 20.83 47.74
N LYS A 573 -5.19 20.51 48.95
CA LYS A 573 -4.04 19.61 49.11
C LYS A 573 -4.46 18.23 48.64
N ASP A 574 -4.07 17.89 47.42
CA ASP A 574 -4.41 16.68 46.68
C ASP A 574 -4.00 15.40 47.46
N ASN A 575 -4.95 14.85 48.22
CA ASN A 575 -4.95 13.43 48.59
C ASN A 575 -5.48 12.59 47.42
N LEU A 576 -4.95 12.80 46.22
CA LEU A 576 -5.29 11.96 45.08
C LEU A 576 -4.57 10.63 45.23
N THR A 577 -5.33 9.55 45.05
CA THR A 577 -4.75 8.23 44.97
C THR A 577 -3.79 8.15 43.78
N GLU A 578 -2.75 7.32 43.88
CA GLU A 578 -1.79 7.07 42.79
C GLU A 578 -2.51 6.74 41.46
N ALA A 579 -3.63 6.01 41.52
CA ALA A 579 -4.47 5.73 40.37
C ALA A 579 -5.13 6.98 39.75
N GLN A 580 -5.56 7.95 40.57
CA GLN A 580 -6.11 9.22 40.09
C GLN A 580 -5.01 10.13 39.52
N ALA A 581 -3.82 10.13 40.13
CA ALA A 581 -2.67 10.85 39.60
C ALA A 581 -2.21 10.27 38.25
N ALA A 582 -2.15 8.95 38.13
CA ALA A 582 -1.86 8.26 36.88
C ALA A 582 -2.91 8.57 35.80
N ARG A 583 -4.20 8.61 36.16
CA ARG A 583 -5.29 9.00 35.24
C ARG A 583 -5.24 10.46 34.82
N ARG A 584 -4.85 11.38 35.70
CA ARG A 584 -4.62 12.79 35.33
C ARG A 584 -3.52 12.94 34.28
N GLY A 585 -2.62 11.97 34.15
CA GLY A 585 -1.57 11.95 33.14
C GLY A 585 -1.96 11.32 31.80
N LEU A 586 -3.15 10.71 31.67
CA LEU A 586 -3.57 10.10 30.41
C LEU A 586 -3.89 11.20 29.39
N ARG A 587 -3.15 11.18 28.28
CA ARG A 587 -3.34 12.09 27.14
C ARG A 587 -3.98 11.29 26.01
N TYR A 588 -5.18 11.69 25.60
CA TYR A 588 -5.86 11.08 24.46
C TYR A 588 -5.43 11.71 23.15
N TRP A 589 -5.46 10.91 22.10
CA TRP A 589 -5.06 11.29 20.75
C TRP A 589 -6.12 10.86 19.75
N TYR A 590 -6.16 11.53 18.59
CA TYR A 590 -6.90 11.10 17.41
C TYR A 590 -5.99 11.09 16.18
N ILE A 591 -6.47 10.48 15.10
CA ILE A 591 -5.69 10.28 13.86
C ILE A 591 -6.07 11.37 12.86
N ASP A 592 -5.16 12.28 12.54
CA ASP A 592 -5.45 13.29 11.52
C ASP A 592 -5.23 12.76 10.10
N GLY A 593 -4.22 11.92 9.91
CA GLY A 593 -3.94 11.28 8.64
C GLY A 593 -3.15 10.00 8.82
N LEU A 594 -3.38 9.01 7.96
CA LEU A 594 -2.63 7.76 7.92
C LEU A 594 -1.90 7.66 6.57
N PHE A 595 -0.58 7.47 6.63
CA PHE A 595 0.29 7.48 5.44
C PHE A 595 0.78 6.08 5.07
N MET A 596 1.04 5.25 6.09
CA MET A 596 1.59 3.92 5.90
C MET A 596 1.10 2.99 6.99
N ILE A 597 0.91 1.73 6.62
CA ILE A 597 0.66 0.63 7.55
C ILE A 597 1.76 -0.38 7.28
N VAL A 598 2.50 -0.80 8.30
CA VAL A 598 3.57 -1.79 8.16
C VAL A 598 3.23 -3.05 8.96
N PRO A 599 3.48 -4.25 8.42
CA PRO A 599 3.35 -5.49 9.20
C PRO A 599 4.27 -5.51 10.43
N SER A 600 3.95 -6.35 11.40
CA SER A 600 4.72 -6.52 12.63
C SER A 600 6.14 -7.05 12.40
N TYR A 601 6.32 -7.73 11.27
CA TYR A 601 7.58 -8.32 10.81
C TYR A 601 8.32 -7.47 9.79
N TRP A 602 8.04 -6.16 9.70
CA TRP A 602 8.69 -5.26 8.75
C TRP A 602 10.22 -5.41 8.77
N ALA A 603 10.79 -5.66 7.60
CA ALA A 603 12.23 -5.79 7.35
C ALA A 603 12.57 -5.06 6.04
N VAL A 604 13.83 -4.68 5.85
CA VAL A 604 14.30 -3.95 4.67
C VAL A 604 15.37 -4.73 3.95
#